data_AF-A0A4Q3DVP3-F1
#
_entry.id   AF-A0A4Q3DVP3-F1
#
_cell.length_a   1.000
_cell.length_b   1.000
_cell.length_c   1.000
_cell.angle_alpha   90.00
_cell.angle_beta   90.00
_cell.angle_gamma   90.00
#
_symmetry.space_group_name_H-M   'P 1'
#
loop_
_entity.id
_entity.type
_entity.pdbx_description
1 polymer ?
#
loop_
_entity_poly.entity_id
_entity_poly.type
_entity_poly.pdbx_seq_one_letter_code
_entity_poly.pdbx_strand_id
1 'polypeptide(L)'
;LCGLLLDVNNVFNTLRLYYPNSESSNLSLSPESAFQMLELKPDGIFRVQDEFDSKYILTALPLAQELLQAKDRYSSVEIKLDKHANADDVKAVLQKTLGNSFHVATRFEQNKTLYMVMRTEKWAVFAILLLVMLIASFNMVGALSLLVLEKQKDMGILRAMGAQRNTIRSIFLTEGVLWSFTGGIIGLALGALLCFAQQRFSMVKLQGSFIIEAYPVDVQFSDCLVIIATLTVVGLLAAWYPSLKARNANVELKAS
;
A
#
# COMPACT_ATOMS: atom_id res chain seq x y z
N LEU A 1 -3.92 8.26 26.29
CA LEU A 1 -4.40 7.18 27.18
C LEU A 1 -4.24 7.42 28.70
N CYS A 2 -3.59 8.49 29.17
CA CYS A 2 -3.55 8.85 30.60
C CYS A 2 -4.38 10.12 30.91
N GLY A 3 -5.02 10.71 29.90
CA GLY A 3 -5.65 12.04 30.01
C GLY A 3 -7.07 12.05 30.55
N LEU A 4 -7.79 10.92 30.53
CA LEU A 4 -9.21 10.86 30.91
C LEU A 4 -9.49 10.00 32.15
N LEU A 5 -8.52 9.19 32.66
CA LEU A 5 -8.67 8.39 33.90
C LEU A 5 -10.01 7.64 34.00
N LEU A 6 -10.55 7.17 32.88
CA LEU A 6 -11.82 6.45 32.85
C LEU A 6 -11.56 4.97 33.09
N ASP A 7 -11.92 4.53 34.28
CA ASP A 7 -11.99 3.12 34.66
C ASP A 7 -13.46 2.67 34.57
N VAL A 8 -13.77 1.84 33.59
CA VAL A 8 -15.12 1.32 33.31
C VAL A 8 -15.62 0.42 34.44
N ASN A 9 -14.72 -0.19 35.20
CA ASN A 9 -15.06 -1.07 36.31
C ASN A 9 -15.35 -0.30 37.61
N ASN A 10 -15.01 0.99 37.65
CA ASN A 10 -15.27 1.83 38.81
C ASN A 10 -16.67 2.45 38.73
N VAL A 11 -17.58 1.99 39.59
CA VAL A 11 -18.99 2.42 39.63
C VAL A 11 -19.15 3.93 39.89
N PHE A 12 -18.13 4.60 40.43
CA PHE A 12 -18.14 6.02 40.74
C PHE A 12 -17.61 6.92 39.62
N ASN A 13 -17.18 6.35 38.48
CA ASN A 13 -16.61 7.12 37.38
C ASN A 13 -17.69 7.47 36.35
N THR A 14 -18.46 8.53 36.64
CA THR A 14 -19.50 9.05 35.75
C THR A 14 -18.93 10.06 34.77
N LEU A 15 -19.26 9.90 33.49
CA LEU A 15 -18.96 10.87 32.43
C LEU A 15 -20.02 11.97 32.44
N ARG A 16 -19.59 13.22 32.57
CA ARG A 16 -20.47 14.38 32.41
C ARG A 16 -20.41 14.86 30.97
N LEU A 17 -21.52 14.69 30.26
CA LEU A 17 -21.68 15.20 28.90
C LEU A 17 -22.41 16.55 28.96
N TYR A 18 -21.79 17.58 28.41
CA TYR A 18 -22.40 18.89 28.23
C TYR A 18 -22.89 19.02 26.80
N TYR A 19 -24.18 19.35 26.61
CA TYR A 19 -24.78 19.50 25.29
C TYR A 19 -25.64 20.77 25.23
N PRO A 20 -25.79 21.37 24.04
CA PRO A 20 -26.47 22.66 23.89
C PRO A 20 -27.96 22.53 24.19
N ASN A 21 -28.47 23.44 25.01
CA ASN A 21 -29.89 23.54 25.35
C ASN A 21 -30.59 24.50 24.37
N SER A 22 -31.31 23.96 23.39
CA SER A 22 -32.02 24.76 22.38
C SER A 22 -33.22 25.53 22.94
N GLU A 23 -33.71 25.15 24.13
CA GLU A 23 -34.88 25.77 24.75
C GLU A 23 -34.52 26.91 25.71
N SER A 24 -33.23 27.24 25.85
CA SER A 24 -32.80 28.35 26.71
C SER A 24 -33.15 29.70 26.06
N SER A 25 -34.04 30.47 26.70
CA SER A 25 -34.58 31.72 26.15
C SER A 25 -33.82 32.99 26.55
N ASN A 26 -32.90 32.91 27.52
CA ASN A 26 -32.23 34.08 28.13
C ASN A 26 -30.71 33.89 28.31
N LEU A 27 -29.99 33.53 27.26
CA LEU A 27 -28.53 33.30 27.31
C LEU A 27 -27.72 34.53 27.77
N SER A 28 -28.24 35.75 27.58
CA SER A 28 -27.55 37.00 27.97
C SER A 28 -27.48 37.23 29.49
N LEU A 29 -28.42 36.66 30.26
CA LEU A 29 -28.50 36.84 31.71
C LEU A 29 -27.98 35.63 32.48
N SER A 30 -27.95 34.44 31.86
CA SER A 30 -27.49 33.21 32.51
C SER A 30 -26.78 32.30 31.50
N PRO A 31 -25.49 32.55 31.22
CA PRO A 31 -24.69 31.76 30.28
C PRO A 31 -24.61 30.27 30.65
N GLU A 32 -24.75 29.92 31.93
CA GLU A 32 -24.73 28.54 32.42
C GLU A 32 -25.92 27.71 31.92
N SER A 33 -27.06 28.35 31.61
CA SER A 33 -28.27 27.67 31.10
C SER A 33 -28.18 27.24 29.63
N ALA A 34 -27.14 27.70 28.92
CA ALA A 34 -26.89 27.36 27.53
C ALA A 34 -26.51 25.90 27.32
N PHE A 35 -26.03 25.22 28.37
CA PHE A 35 -25.64 23.82 28.34
C PHE A 35 -26.40 23.02 29.38
N GLN A 36 -26.96 21.88 28.97
CA GLN A 36 -27.46 20.87 29.89
C GLN A 36 -26.36 19.85 30.17
N MET A 37 -26.33 19.34 31.40
CA MET A 37 -25.40 18.31 31.83
C MET A 37 -26.16 17.00 31.98
N LEU A 38 -25.64 15.95 31.35
CA LEU A 38 -26.10 14.58 31.54
C LEU A 38 -24.97 13.73 32.12
N GLU A 39 -25.25 13.04 33.22
CA GLU A 39 -24.31 12.07 33.79
C GLU A 39 -24.58 10.69 33.18
N LEU A 40 -23.56 10.15 32.51
CA LEU A 40 -23.58 8.86 31.85
C LEU A 40 -22.56 7.93 32.48
N LYS A 41 -22.91 6.65 32.58
CA LYS A 41 -21.97 5.62 32.99
C LYS A 41 -21.34 4.99 31.73
N PRO A 42 -20.00 4.98 31.59
CA PRO A 42 -19.37 4.26 30.50
C PRO A 42 -19.56 2.75 30.68
N ASP A 43 -19.99 2.07 29.62
CA ASP A 43 -20.15 0.60 29.60
C ASP A 43 -18.94 -0.11 28.98
N GLY A 44 -18.18 0.61 28.14
CA GLY A 44 -16.97 0.10 27.50
C GLY A 44 -16.12 1.22 26.93
N ILE A 45 -14.83 0.94 26.77
CA ILE A 45 -13.88 1.82 26.08
C ILE A 45 -13.35 1.05 24.88
N PHE A 46 -13.37 1.70 23.73
CA PHE A 46 -12.71 1.20 22.53
C PHE A 46 -11.50 2.07 22.20
N ARG A 47 -10.53 1.46 21.54
CA ARG A 47 -9.37 2.17 20.99
C ARG A 47 -9.13 1.63 19.60
N VAL A 48 -9.22 2.49 18.59
CA VAL A 48 -9.06 2.10 17.19
C VAL A 48 -7.97 2.90 16.51
N GLN A 49 -8.09 4.22 16.55
CA GLN A 49 -7.13 5.14 15.98
C GLN A 49 -7.34 6.51 16.63
N ASP A 50 -6.28 7.25 16.94
CA ASP A 50 -6.42 8.56 17.63
C ASP A 50 -7.40 9.52 16.92
N GLU A 51 -7.47 9.48 15.59
CA GLU A 51 -8.40 10.31 14.84
C GLU A 51 -9.87 9.91 14.99
N PHE A 52 -10.15 8.62 15.22
CA PHE A 52 -11.48 8.12 15.54
C PHE A 52 -11.79 8.29 17.03
N ASP A 53 -10.84 7.92 17.89
CA ASP A 53 -11.01 7.89 19.34
C ASP A 53 -11.22 9.31 19.91
N SER A 54 -10.70 10.35 19.25
CA SER A 54 -10.92 11.75 19.64
C SER A 54 -12.22 12.36 19.12
N LYS A 55 -12.88 11.73 18.14
CA LYS A 55 -14.06 12.30 17.45
C LYS A 55 -15.37 11.60 17.77
N TYR A 56 -15.34 10.33 18.17
CA TYR A 56 -16.56 9.52 18.28
C TYR A 56 -16.84 9.06 19.72
N ILE A 57 -18.11 9.18 20.11
CA ILE A 57 -18.70 8.54 21.29
C ILE A 57 -19.83 7.64 20.78
N LEU A 58 -19.85 6.38 21.21
CA LEU A 58 -20.89 5.42 20.85
C LEU A 58 -21.92 5.34 21.97
N THR A 59 -23.18 5.48 21.63
CA THR A 59 -24.29 5.42 22.57
C THR A 59 -25.52 4.78 21.92
N ALA A 60 -26.51 4.44 22.74
CA ALA A 60 -27.79 3.94 22.26
C ALA A 60 -28.51 5.02 21.43
N LEU A 61 -29.11 4.63 20.31
CA LEU A 61 -29.81 5.55 19.42
C LEU A 61 -30.88 6.42 20.12
N PRO A 62 -31.73 5.88 21.04
CA PRO A 62 -32.73 6.71 21.72
C PRO A 62 -32.10 7.86 22.52
N LEU A 63 -30.99 7.59 23.19
CA LEU A 63 -30.27 8.60 23.97
C LEU A 63 -29.61 9.65 23.06
N ALA A 64 -29.02 9.24 21.94
CA ALA A 64 -28.49 10.18 20.95
C ALA A 64 -29.58 11.09 20.37
N GLN A 65 -30.77 10.56 20.09
CA GLN A 65 -31.90 11.33 19.57
C GLN A 65 -32.44 12.34 20.59
N GLU A 66 -32.43 11.99 21.88
CA GLU A 66 -32.78 12.90 22.97
C GLU A 66 -31.74 14.02 23.11
N LEU A 67 -30.46 13.67 23.17
CA LEU A 67 -29.35 14.62 23.28
C LEU A 67 -29.27 15.62 22.11
N LEU A 68 -29.61 15.18 20.91
CA LEU A 68 -29.59 16.00 19.69
C LEU A 68 -30.95 16.64 19.37
N GLN A 69 -31.97 16.45 20.23
CA GLN A 69 -33.35 16.91 20.00
C GLN A 69 -33.87 16.54 18.60
N ALA A 70 -33.56 15.31 18.18
CA ALA A 70 -33.80 14.78 16.85
C ALA A 70 -34.64 13.50 16.91
N LYS A 71 -35.76 13.55 17.66
CA LYS A 71 -36.68 12.43 17.80
C LYS A 71 -37.20 11.98 16.44
N ASP A 72 -37.19 10.67 16.20
CA ASP A 72 -37.60 10.02 14.96
C ASP A 72 -36.85 10.48 13.69
N ARG A 73 -35.70 11.14 13.84
CA ARG A 73 -34.81 11.51 12.72
C ARG A 73 -33.55 10.66 12.73
N TYR A 74 -33.08 10.33 11.54
CA TYR A 74 -31.87 9.56 11.30
C TYR A 74 -30.95 10.35 10.38
N SER A 75 -29.66 10.46 10.74
CA SER A 75 -28.68 11.19 9.94
C SER A 75 -28.16 10.36 8.77
N SER A 76 -27.89 9.08 8.99
CA SER A 76 -27.35 8.16 7.99
C SER A 76 -27.76 6.72 8.28
N VAL A 77 -27.72 5.88 7.24
CA VAL A 77 -27.89 4.43 7.34
C VAL A 77 -26.65 3.79 6.73
N GLU A 78 -25.99 2.94 7.50
CA GLU A 78 -24.86 2.15 7.02
C GLU A 78 -25.32 0.76 6.57
N ILE A 79 -24.94 0.38 5.36
CA ILE A 79 -25.27 -0.93 4.80
C ILE A 79 -23.96 -1.70 4.63
N LYS A 80 -23.87 -2.86 5.28
CA LYS A 80 -22.74 -3.78 5.13
C LYS A 80 -23.00 -4.71 3.95
N LEU A 81 -22.11 -4.70 2.97
CA LEU A 81 -22.16 -5.58 1.81
C LEU A 81 -21.51 -6.94 2.12
N ASP A 82 -21.94 -7.98 1.39
CA ASP A 82 -21.29 -9.28 1.38
C ASP A 82 -19.89 -9.20 0.72
N LYS A 83 -19.00 -10.14 1.04
CA LYS A 83 -17.58 -10.14 0.61
C LYS A 83 -17.42 -10.17 -0.91
N HIS A 84 -18.39 -10.72 -1.65
CA HIS A 84 -18.33 -10.86 -3.11
C HIS A 84 -19.17 -9.82 -3.86
N ALA A 85 -19.85 -8.91 -3.15
CA ALA A 85 -20.68 -7.90 -3.78
C ALA A 85 -19.84 -6.72 -4.25
N ASN A 86 -20.08 -6.25 -5.47
CA ASN A 86 -19.47 -5.03 -5.99
C ASN A 86 -20.15 -3.79 -5.39
N ALA A 87 -19.38 -2.95 -4.71
CA ALA A 87 -19.88 -1.76 -4.04
C ALA A 87 -20.43 -0.71 -5.02
N ASP A 88 -19.85 -0.59 -6.21
CA ASP A 88 -20.27 0.40 -7.21
C ASP A 88 -21.61 0.00 -7.84
N ASP A 89 -21.80 -1.30 -8.10
CA ASP A 89 -23.06 -1.83 -8.65
C ASP A 89 -24.21 -1.65 -7.66
N VAL A 90 -23.98 -1.99 -6.38
CA VAL A 90 -24.99 -1.83 -5.32
C VAL A 90 -25.31 -0.35 -5.10
N LYS A 91 -24.30 0.53 -5.12
CA LYS A 91 -24.51 1.98 -5.06
C LYS A 91 -25.42 2.47 -6.19
N ALA A 92 -25.16 2.04 -7.43
CA ALA A 92 -25.97 2.45 -8.58
C ALA A 92 -27.44 2.01 -8.43
N VAL A 93 -27.67 0.78 -7.95
CA VAL A 93 -29.02 0.26 -7.68
C VAL A 93 -29.72 1.04 -6.56
N LEU A 94 -29.02 1.30 -5.45
CA LEU A 94 -29.56 2.04 -4.30
C LEU A 94 -29.86 3.49 -4.67
N GLN A 95 -28.95 4.18 -5.36
CA GLN A 95 -29.16 5.57 -5.79
C GLN A 95 -30.35 5.68 -6.75
N LYS A 96 -30.55 4.70 -7.65
CA LYS A 96 -31.70 4.66 -8.54
C LYS A 96 -33.02 4.43 -7.80
N THR A 97 -32.99 3.62 -6.74
CA THR A 97 -34.18 3.28 -5.94
C THR A 97 -34.57 4.41 -4.98
N LEU A 98 -33.59 5.06 -4.36
CA LEU A 98 -33.79 6.14 -3.38
C LEU A 98 -33.96 7.52 -4.01
N GLY A 99 -33.63 7.66 -5.30
CA GLY A 99 -33.73 8.93 -6.04
C GLY A 99 -32.69 9.97 -5.61
N ASN A 100 -32.97 11.25 -5.88
CA ASN A 100 -32.04 12.36 -5.60
C ASN A 100 -32.16 12.93 -4.18
N SER A 101 -33.10 12.46 -3.38
CA SER A 101 -33.30 12.92 -1.99
C SER A 101 -32.23 12.39 -1.05
N PHE A 102 -31.53 11.32 -1.42
CA PHE A 102 -30.48 10.69 -0.62
C PHE A 102 -29.16 10.67 -1.37
N HIS A 103 -28.06 10.89 -0.65
CA HIS A 103 -26.71 10.76 -1.17
C HIS A 103 -26.14 9.40 -0.78
N VAL A 104 -26.02 8.49 -1.75
CA VAL A 104 -25.40 7.18 -1.54
C VAL A 104 -23.91 7.28 -1.85
N ALA A 105 -23.08 7.21 -0.82
CA ALA A 105 -21.62 7.23 -0.93
C ALA A 105 -21.02 5.89 -0.48
N THR A 106 -19.99 5.42 -1.20
CA THR A 106 -19.22 4.25 -0.75
C THR A 106 -18.20 4.65 0.32
N ARG A 107 -17.69 3.68 1.07
CA ARG A 107 -16.62 3.92 2.06
C ARG A 107 -15.37 4.56 1.45
N PHE A 108 -15.07 4.23 0.19
CA PHE A 108 -13.99 4.85 -0.58
C PHE A 108 -14.23 6.33 -0.82
N GLU A 109 -15.47 6.72 -1.13
CA GLU A 109 -15.84 8.10 -1.40
C GLU A 109 -15.90 8.97 -0.15
N GLN A 110 -16.30 8.40 0.99
CA GLN A 110 -16.30 9.09 2.27
C GLN A 110 -14.87 9.38 2.77
N ASN A 111 -13.90 8.55 2.41
CA ASN A 111 -12.50 8.65 2.85
C ASN A 111 -11.54 8.91 1.68
N LYS A 112 -11.96 9.68 0.67
CA LYS A 112 -11.18 9.93 -0.57
C LYS A 112 -9.75 10.36 -0.31
N THR A 113 -9.52 11.24 0.67
CA THR A 113 -8.18 11.75 0.97
C THR A 113 -7.22 10.64 1.39
N LEU A 114 -7.65 9.73 2.28
CA LEU A 114 -6.84 8.60 2.73
C LEU A 114 -6.50 7.67 1.56
N TYR A 115 -7.49 7.32 0.75
CA TYR A 115 -7.29 6.44 -0.41
C TYR A 115 -6.44 7.09 -1.51
N MET A 116 -6.59 8.40 -1.74
CA MET A 116 -5.80 9.15 -2.70
C MET A 116 -4.32 9.19 -2.29
N VAL A 117 -4.04 9.41 -1.00
CA VAL A 117 -2.68 9.36 -0.46
C VAL A 117 -2.07 7.97 -0.67
N MET A 118 -2.76 6.90 -0.27
CA MET A 118 -2.28 5.53 -0.45
C MET A 118 -2.01 5.18 -1.93
N ARG A 119 -2.88 5.63 -2.83
CA ARG A 119 -2.68 5.40 -4.27
C ARG A 119 -1.48 6.18 -4.79
N THR A 120 -1.32 7.43 -4.39
CA THR A 120 -0.22 8.31 -4.83
C THR A 120 1.13 7.79 -4.34
N GLU A 121 1.19 7.31 -3.10
CA GLU A 121 2.38 6.68 -2.52
C GLU A 121 2.82 5.46 -3.33
N LYS A 122 1.88 4.56 -3.68
CA LYS A 122 2.17 3.40 -4.55
C LYS A 122 2.77 3.81 -5.89
N TRP A 123 2.25 4.88 -6.51
CA TRP A 123 2.79 5.40 -7.77
C TRP A 123 4.19 6.00 -7.61
N ALA A 124 4.45 6.73 -6.52
CA ALA A 124 5.77 7.29 -6.23
C ALA A 124 6.82 6.18 -6.04
N VAL A 125 6.50 5.16 -5.24
CA VAL A 125 7.38 3.99 -5.04
C VAL A 125 7.63 3.27 -6.36
N PHE A 126 6.59 3.06 -7.17
CA PHE A 126 6.72 2.46 -8.50
C PHE A 126 7.67 3.24 -9.42
N ALA A 127 7.57 4.57 -9.44
CA ALA A 127 8.44 5.42 -10.25
C ALA A 127 9.92 5.31 -9.83
N ILE A 128 10.19 5.28 -8.51
CA ILE A 128 11.55 5.10 -7.97
C ILE A 128 12.09 3.72 -8.37
N LEU A 129 11.30 2.66 -8.20
CA LEU A 129 11.69 1.30 -8.58
C LEU A 129 12.04 1.20 -10.07
N LEU A 130 11.24 1.83 -10.94
CA LEU A 130 11.49 1.88 -12.37
C LEU A 130 12.82 2.57 -12.69
N LEU A 131 13.11 3.71 -12.05
CA LEU A 131 14.38 4.43 -12.22
C LEU A 131 15.59 3.57 -11.80
N VAL A 132 15.51 2.91 -10.65
CA VAL A 132 16.57 2.01 -10.16
C VAL A 132 16.78 0.84 -11.13
N MET A 133 15.70 0.26 -11.65
CA MET A 133 15.75 -0.82 -12.63
C MET A 133 16.44 -0.39 -13.94
N LEU A 134 16.19 0.85 -14.41
CA LEU A 134 16.88 1.41 -15.57
C LEU A 134 18.38 1.55 -15.32
N ILE A 135 18.77 2.14 -14.17
CA ILE A 135 20.19 2.32 -13.81
C ILE A 135 20.90 0.95 -13.73
N ALA A 136 20.27 -0.04 -13.09
CA ALA A 136 20.79 -1.39 -13.00
C ALA A 136 20.96 -2.04 -14.38
N SER A 137 20.00 -1.84 -15.30
CA SER A 137 20.06 -2.37 -16.66
C SER A 137 21.23 -1.77 -17.44
N PHE A 138 21.47 -0.46 -17.37
CA PHE A 138 22.62 0.16 -18.02
C PHE A 138 23.95 -0.32 -17.45
N ASN A 139 24.03 -0.51 -16.13
CA ASN A 139 25.23 -1.03 -15.49
C ASN A 139 25.52 -2.48 -15.95
N MET A 140 24.49 -3.32 -16.02
CA MET A 140 24.60 -4.69 -16.54
C MET A 140 25.09 -4.72 -17.99
N VAL A 141 24.53 -3.88 -18.88
CA VAL A 141 24.97 -3.77 -20.27
C VAL A 141 26.44 -3.35 -20.37
N GLY A 142 26.87 -2.39 -19.52
CA GLY A 142 28.26 -1.95 -19.45
C GLY A 142 29.22 -3.07 -19.02
N ALA A 143 28.88 -3.79 -17.95
CA ALA A 143 29.67 -4.92 -17.45
C ALA A 143 29.79 -6.05 -18.47
N LEU A 144 28.68 -6.43 -19.12
CA LEU A 144 28.68 -7.45 -20.18
C LEU A 144 29.52 -7.01 -21.39
N SER A 145 29.43 -5.73 -21.77
CA SER A 145 30.22 -5.20 -22.89
C SER A 145 31.73 -5.24 -22.61
N LEU A 146 32.13 -4.90 -21.38
CA LEU A 146 33.52 -5.00 -20.94
C LEU A 146 34.00 -6.45 -20.95
N LEU A 147 33.20 -7.38 -20.41
CA LEU A 147 33.52 -8.80 -20.36
C LEU A 147 33.69 -9.41 -21.77
N VAL A 148 32.85 -8.99 -22.72
CA VAL A 148 33.00 -9.37 -24.14
C VAL A 148 34.31 -8.86 -24.74
N LEU A 149 34.73 -7.63 -24.43
CA LEU A 149 35.99 -7.06 -24.92
C LEU A 149 37.20 -7.79 -24.33
N GLU A 150 37.19 -8.12 -23.03
CA GLU A 150 38.26 -8.88 -22.39
C GLU A 150 38.41 -10.29 -22.97
N LYS A 151 37.28 -10.95 -23.26
CA LYS A 151 37.25 -12.32 -23.82
C LYS A 151 37.42 -12.38 -25.34
N GLN A 152 37.62 -11.25 -26.02
CA GLN A 152 37.73 -11.20 -27.48
C GLN A 152 38.94 -11.98 -28.02
N LYS A 153 40.06 -12.01 -27.29
CA LYS A 153 41.25 -12.80 -27.67
C LYS A 153 40.97 -14.30 -27.59
N ASP A 154 40.33 -14.75 -26.51
CA ASP A 154 39.93 -16.16 -26.30
C ASP A 154 38.95 -16.61 -27.38
N MET A 155 38.00 -15.74 -27.76
CA MET A 155 37.08 -15.97 -28.87
C MET A 155 37.81 -16.14 -30.21
N GLY A 156 38.89 -15.37 -30.45
CA GLY A 156 39.72 -15.49 -31.64
C GLY A 156 40.41 -16.85 -31.76
N ILE A 157 40.92 -17.38 -30.64
CA ILE A 157 41.54 -18.72 -30.58
C ILE A 157 40.48 -19.80 -30.83
N LEU A 158 39.31 -19.71 -30.20
CA LEU A 158 38.21 -20.66 -30.43
C LEU A 158 37.78 -20.68 -31.91
N ARG A 159 37.74 -19.51 -32.54
CA ARG A 159 37.39 -19.37 -33.96
C ARG A 159 38.46 -20.00 -34.86
N ALA A 160 39.74 -19.87 -34.51
CA ALA A 160 40.84 -20.51 -35.22
C ALA A 160 40.80 -22.05 -35.09
N MET A 161 40.23 -22.58 -33.99
CA MET A 161 39.94 -24.01 -33.81
C MET A 161 38.64 -24.48 -34.49
N GLY A 162 37.95 -23.61 -35.25
CA GLY A 162 36.75 -23.98 -36.02
C GLY A 162 35.41 -23.68 -35.35
N ALA A 163 35.38 -22.94 -34.22
CA ALA A 163 34.12 -22.58 -33.57
C ALA A 163 33.27 -21.63 -34.43
N GLN A 164 32.00 -21.98 -34.62
CA GLN A 164 31.04 -21.20 -35.42
C GLN A 164 30.56 -19.95 -34.64
N ARG A 165 30.23 -18.86 -35.35
CA ARG A 165 29.73 -17.60 -34.75
C ARG A 165 28.53 -17.80 -33.82
N ASN A 166 27.70 -18.79 -34.08
CA ASN A 166 26.54 -19.13 -33.24
C ASN A 166 26.94 -19.72 -31.87
N THR A 167 28.03 -20.47 -31.80
CA THR A 167 28.52 -21.05 -30.53
C THR A 167 28.97 -19.94 -29.58
N ILE A 168 29.69 -18.95 -30.10
CA ILE A 168 30.11 -17.77 -29.33
C ILE A 168 28.89 -16.99 -28.82
N ARG A 169 27.88 -16.77 -29.68
CA ARG A 169 26.63 -16.11 -29.28
C ARG A 169 25.89 -16.88 -28.18
N SER A 170 25.83 -18.21 -28.29
CA SER A 170 25.16 -19.05 -27.30
C SER A 170 25.82 -18.95 -25.93
N ILE A 171 27.15 -18.87 -25.86
CA ILE A 171 27.88 -18.75 -24.59
C ILE A 171 27.46 -17.47 -23.87
N PHE A 172 27.48 -16.31 -24.55
CA PHE A 172 27.08 -15.04 -23.93
C PHE A 172 25.59 -14.97 -23.57
N LEU A 173 24.72 -15.59 -24.36
CA LEU A 173 23.30 -15.71 -24.03
C LEU A 173 23.10 -16.54 -22.76
N THR A 174 23.74 -17.71 -22.68
CA THR A 174 23.64 -18.58 -21.50
C THR A 174 24.23 -17.90 -20.26
N GLU A 175 25.33 -17.17 -20.41
CA GLU A 175 25.94 -16.41 -19.33
C GLU A 175 25.01 -15.29 -18.85
N GLY A 176 24.44 -14.49 -19.75
CA GLY A 176 23.46 -13.47 -19.39
C GLY A 176 22.23 -14.04 -18.66
N VAL A 177 21.72 -15.18 -19.13
CA VAL A 177 20.61 -15.89 -18.47
C VAL A 177 21.01 -16.41 -17.08
N LEU A 178 22.22 -16.94 -16.90
CA LEU A 178 22.74 -17.37 -15.60
C LEU A 178 22.84 -16.22 -14.60
N TRP A 179 23.33 -15.05 -15.04
CA TRP A 179 23.38 -13.85 -14.20
C TRP A 179 21.96 -13.36 -13.82
N SER A 180 21.02 -13.33 -14.76
CA SER A 180 19.62 -12.96 -14.46
C SER A 180 18.94 -13.94 -13.52
N PHE A 181 19.17 -15.25 -13.71
CA PHE A 181 18.55 -16.29 -12.89
C PHE A 181 19.10 -16.30 -11.46
N THR A 182 20.43 -16.22 -11.30
CA THR A 182 21.07 -16.17 -9.98
C THR A 182 20.68 -14.88 -9.23
N GLY A 183 20.68 -13.73 -9.92
CA GLY A 183 20.20 -12.47 -9.35
C GLY A 183 18.72 -12.53 -8.93
N GLY A 184 17.87 -13.18 -9.73
CA GLY A 184 16.46 -13.39 -9.41
C GLY A 184 16.25 -14.26 -8.18
N ILE A 185 16.97 -15.37 -8.05
CA ILE A 185 16.91 -16.26 -6.87
C ILE A 185 17.37 -15.52 -5.62
N ILE A 186 18.51 -14.83 -5.68
CA ILE A 186 19.07 -14.10 -4.54
C ILE A 186 18.12 -12.97 -4.13
N GLY A 187 17.59 -12.21 -5.10
CA GLY A 187 16.63 -11.13 -4.85
C GLY A 187 15.34 -11.64 -4.22
N LEU A 188 14.80 -12.75 -4.71
CA LEU A 188 13.60 -13.37 -4.13
C LEU A 188 13.86 -13.88 -2.71
N ALA A 189 14.99 -14.54 -2.47
CA ALA A 189 15.36 -15.03 -1.15
C ALA A 189 15.54 -13.88 -0.15
N LEU A 190 16.23 -12.80 -0.53
CA LEU A 190 16.38 -11.60 0.29
C LEU A 190 15.04 -10.90 0.54
N GLY A 191 14.20 -10.75 -0.48
CA GLY A 191 12.87 -10.15 -0.36
C GLY A 191 11.96 -10.94 0.59
N ALA A 192 11.95 -12.28 0.46
CA ALA A 192 11.22 -13.17 1.35
C ALA A 192 11.74 -13.10 2.79
N LEU A 193 13.06 -13.07 2.97
CA LEU A 193 13.70 -12.93 4.29
C LEU A 193 13.33 -11.59 4.93
N LEU A 194 13.34 -10.49 4.17
CA LEU A 194 12.91 -9.18 4.66
C LEU A 194 11.43 -9.17 5.04
N CYS A 195 10.55 -9.79 4.25
CA CYS A 195 9.12 -9.90 4.59
C CYS A 195 8.92 -10.73 5.86
N PHE A 196 9.62 -11.86 5.99
CA PHE A 196 9.57 -12.70 7.19
C PHE A 196 10.11 -11.97 8.42
N ALA A 197 11.22 -11.24 8.28
CA ALA A 197 11.77 -10.40 9.33
C ALA A 197 10.79 -9.30 9.73
N GLN A 198 10.12 -8.66 8.77
CA GLN A 198 9.10 -7.65 9.03
C GLN A 198 7.89 -8.24 9.76
N GLN A 199 7.41 -9.43 9.37
CA GLN A 199 6.32 -10.12 10.07
C GLN A 199 6.71 -10.53 11.51
N ARG A 200 7.97 -10.93 11.72
CA ARG A 200 8.43 -11.42 13.03
C ARG A 200 8.81 -10.30 13.99
N PHE A 201 9.47 -9.26 13.49
CA PHE A 201 10.07 -8.20 14.30
C PHE A 201 9.31 -6.88 14.22
N SER A 202 8.32 -6.73 13.33
CA SER A 202 7.50 -5.53 13.21
C SER A 202 8.34 -4.24 13.13
N MET A 203 9.46 -4.29 12.41
CA MET A 203 10.48 -3.22 12.40
C MET A 203 9.94 -1.93 11.78
N VAL A 204 9.19 -2.04 10.68
CA VAL A 204 8.46 -0.90 10.10
C VAL A 204 7.11 -0.80 10.79
N LYS A 205 7.07 0.06 11.82
CA LYS A 205 5.84 0.45 12.51
C LYS A 205 5.13 1.52 11.69
N LEU A 206 3.80 1.47 11.62
CA LEU A 206 3.05 2.64 11.17
C LEU A 206 3.25 3.73 12.23
N GLN A 207 3.69 4.91 11.82
CA GLN A 207 3.67 6.06 12.72
C GLN A 207 2.22 6.50 12.91
N GLY A 208 1.66 6.17 14.07
CA GLY A 208 0.29 6.47 14.47
C GLY A 208 -0.19 5.47 15.53
N SER A 209 -1.13 5.90 16.37
CA SER A 209 -1.80 5.08 17.39
C SER A 209 -2.79 4.09 16.76
N PHE A 210 -2.32 3.24 15.85
CA PHE A 210 -3.09 2.15 15.26
C PHE A 210 -3.06 0.94 16.20
N ILE A 211 -4.17 0.20 16.34
CA ILE A 211 -4.20 -1.08 17.10
C ILE A 211 -3.16 -2.07 16.55
N ILE A 212 -2.87 -1.99 15.25
CA ILE A 212 -1.88 -2.84 14.57
C ILE A 212 -0.57 -2.06 14.52
N GLU A 213 0.36 -2.39 15.42
CA GLU A 213 1.65 -1.68 15.56
C GLU A 213 2.60 -1.84 14.36
N ALA A 214 2.34 -2.79 13.46
CA ALA A 214 3.21 -3.15 12.36
C ALA A 214 2.48 -3.07 11.03
N TYR A 215 3.17 -2.64 9.96
CA TYR A 215 2.58 -2.69 8.61
C TYR A 215 2.27 -4.14 8.25
N PRO A 216 0.99 -4.53 8.04
CA PRO A 216 0.65 -5.90 7.74
C PRO A 216 1.14 -6.24 6.34
N VAL A 217 2.22 -7.03 6.27
CA VAL A 217 2.77 -7.54 5.01
C VAL A 217 2.14 -8.90 4.75
N ASP A 218 1.22 -8.96 3.79
CA ASP A 218 0.68 -10.21 3.25
C ASP A 218 1.45 -10.58 1.98
N VAL A 219 2.22 -11.67 2.02
CA VAL A 219 3.00 -12.13 0.88
C VAL A 219 2.14 -13.09 0.08
N GLN A 220 1.53 -12.59 -0.99
CA GLN A 220 0.73 -13.42 -1.88
C GLN A 220 1.61 -14.09 -2.94
N PHE A 221 1.42 -15.40 -3.14
CA PHE A 221 2.20 -16.18 -4.10
C PHE A 221 2.04 -15.67 -5.55
N SER A 222 0.87 -15.13 -5.88
CA SER A 222 0.60 -14.47 -7.17
C SER A 222 1.55 -13.32 -7.44
N ASP A 223 1.84 -12.50 -6.43
CA ASP A 223 2.67 -11.31 -6.59
C ASP A 223 4.13 -11.69 -6.81
N CYS A 224 4.63 -12.73 -6.13
CA CYS A 224 5.94 -13.32 -6.40
C CYS A 224 6.06 -13.80 -7.85
N LEU A 225 5.05 -14.51 -8.38
CA LEU A 225 5.04 -14.97 -9.77
C LEU A 225 5.08 -13.81 -10.77
N VAL A 226 4.28 -12.76 -10.54
CA VAL A 226 4.24 -11.57 -11.39
C VAL A 226 5.60 -10.85 -11.39
N ILE A 227 6.24 -10.71 -10.22
CA ILE A 227 7.56 -10.08 -10.09
C ILE A 227 8.61 -10.89 -10.86
N ILE A 228 8.66 -12.21 -10.67
CA ILE A 228 9.61 -13.10 -11.37
C ILE A 228 9.39 -13.03 -12.89
N ALA A 229 8.14 -13.07 -13.35
CA ALA A 229 7.81 -12.95 -14.76
C ALA A 229 8.27 -11.61 -15.34
N THR A 230 8.00 -10.50 -14.62
CA THR A 230 8.39 -9.15 -15.05
C THR A 230 9.91 -8.99 -15.11
N LEU A 231 10.62 -9.46 -14.09
CA LEU A 231 12.09 -9.45 -14.06
C LEU A 231 12.70 -10.28 -15.19
N THR A 232 12.12 -11.44 -15.47
CA THR A 232 12.58 -12.30 -16.57
C THR A 232 12.38 -11.63 -17.92
N VAL A 233 11.22 -11.01 -18.16
CA VAL A 233 10.93 -10.28 -19.41
C VAL A 233 11.86 -9.09 -19.58
N VAL A 234 12.04 -8.26 -18.54
CA VAL A 234 12.94 -7.10 -18.60
C VAL A 234 14.39 -7.53 -18.79
N GLY A 235 14.85 -8.57 -18.07
CA GLY A 235 16.21 -9.12 -18.22
C GLY A 235 16.47 -9.67 -19.63
N LEU A 236 15.50 -10.39 -20.21
CA LEU A 236 15.58 -10.88 -21.58
C LEU A 236 15.66 -9.73 -22.59
N LEU A 237 14.84 -8.68 -22.44
CA LEU A 237 14.86 -7.50 -23.31
C LEU A 237 16.18 -6.72 -23.17
N ALA A 238 16.68 -6.55 -21.95
CA ALA A 238 17.94 -5.86 -21.67
C ALA A 238 19.15 -6.64 -22.23
N ALA A 239 19.14 -7.97 -22.18
CA ALA A 239 20.19 -8.82 -22.73
C ALA A 239 20.12 -8.95 -24.27
N TRP A 240 18.93 -8.83 -24.85
CA TRP A 240 18.73 -8.89 -26.29
C TRP A 240 19.48 -7.78 -27.03
N TYR A 241 19.44 -6.56 -26.50
CA TYR A 241 20.08 -5.37 -27.09
C TYR A 241 21.62 -5.50 -27.26
N PRO A 242 22.42 -5.82 -26.23
CA PRO A 242 23.86 -6.03 -26.37
C PRO A 242 24.18 -7.27 -27.22
N SER A 243 23.36 -8.33 -27.20
CA SER A 243 23.58 -9.52 -28.04
C SER A 243 23.51 -9.20 -29.54
N LEU A 244 22.64 -8.27 -29.94
CA LEU A 244 22.55 -7.75 -31.31
C LEU A 244 23.74 -6.88 -31.65
N LYS A 245 24.24 -6.09 -30.70
CA LYS A 245 25.44 -5.26 -30.90
C LYS A 245 26.70 -6.11 -31.06
N ALA A 246 26.83 -7.21 -30.31
CA ALA A 246 27.91 -8.19 -30.47
C ALA A 246 27.88 -8.88 -31.84
N ARG A 247 26.70 -9.05 -32.45
CA ARG A 247 26.56 -9.58 -33.83
C ARG A 247 27.15 -8.63 -34.89
N ASN A 248 27.02 -7.32 -34.67
CA ASN A 248 27.39 -6.28 -35.62
C ASN A 248 28.77 -5.65 -35.31
N ALA A 249 29.47 -6.09 -34.26
CA ALA A 249 30.86 -5.75 -34.04
C ALA A 249 31.69 -6.39 -35.17
N ASN A 250 31.83 -5.65 -36.27
CA ASN A 250 32.82 -5.93 -37.29
C ASN A 250 34.16 -6.01 -36.57
N VAL A 251 34.80 -7.17 -36.70
CA VAL A 251 36.20 -7.35 -36.33
C VAL A 251 36.98 -6.50 -37.33
N GLU A 252 37.11 -5.20 -37.05
CA GLU A 252 38.18 -4.42 -37.64
C GLU A 252 39.46 -4.98 -37.06
N LEU A 253 40.08 -5.86 -37.85
CA LEU A 253 41.49 -6.16 -37.76
C LEU A 253 42.21 -4.81 -37.88
N LYS A 254 42.58 -4.23 -36.74
CA LYS A 254 43.67 -3.26 -36.68
C LYS A 254 44.95 -4.03 -37.01
N ALA A 255 45.16 -4.26 -38.30
CA ALA A 255 46.47 -4.48 -38.87
C ALA A 255 47.07 -3.09 -39.09
N SER A 256 47.93 -2.65 -38.17
CA SER A 256 49.00 -1.65 -38.28
C SER A 256 49.59 -1.43 -36.89
#